data_AF-A0A1R4I7S9-F1
#
_entry.id   AF-A0A1R4I7S9-F1
#
_cell.length_a   1.000
_cell.length_b   1.000
_cell.length_c   1.000
_cell.angle_alpha   90.00
_cell.angle_beta   90.00
_cell.angle_gamma   90.00
#
_symmetry.space_group_name_H-M   'P 1'
#
loop_
_entity.id
_entity.type
_entity.pdbx_description
1 polymer ?
#
loop_
_entity_poly.entity_id
_entity_poly.type
_entity_poly.pdbx_seq_one_letter_code
_entity_poly.pdbx_strand_id
1 'polypeptide(L)'
;MASRRRQTGATDQGWLWSLRFSGYSALVFGLVVLAVASLAPNVTQLVAQRQQIAELSRSVTEDRDEVERLKAERERWNDKTFVTSQARDRLYFVKPGEVSFIVINDIDQGALTGTAGDISDEVEAASVQWPSALLGSIVNSGGARTVSEVPGAVPDPDTTEPAPADGATPTPAGE
;
A
#
# COMPACT_ATOMS: atom_id res chain seq x y z
N MET A 1 82.78 9.07 -47.89
CA MET A 1 81.89 7.91 -48.15
C MET A 1 80.84 7.90 -47.05
N ALA A 2 79.77 8.69 -47.17
CA ALA A 2 78.55 8.47 -47.96
C ALA A 2 77.56 7.50 -47.29
N SER A 3 76.44 8.11 -46.85
CA SER A 3 75.07 7.60 -46.72
C SER A 3 74.70 6.62 -45.60
N ARG A 4 73.98 7.19 -44.62
CA ARG A 4 72.86 6.57 -43.91
C ARG A 4 71.95 5.82 -44.89
N ARG A 5 71.44 4.67 -44.47
CA ARG A 5 70.05 4.32 -44.75
C ARG A 5 69.39 3.87 -43.45
N ARG A 6 68.57 4.77 -42.90
CA ARG A 6 67.45 4.42 -42.03
C ARG A 6 66.49 3.58 -42.86
N GLN A 7 66.09 2.44 -42.36
CA GLN A 7 64.76 1.84 -42.57
C GLN A 7 64.40 1.22 -41.21
N THR A 8 63.64 1.94 -40.36
CA THR A 8 62.16 1.92 -40.28
C THR A 8 61.69 0.49 -39.96
N GLY A 9 61.26 0.19 -38.74
CA GLY A 9 60.03 0.76 -38.21
C GLY A 9 58.85 0.09 -38.89
N ALA A 10 58.63 -1.19 -38.58
CA ALA A 10 57.36 -1.87 -38.82
C ALA A 10 57.13 -2.75 -37.60
N THR A 11 56.59 -2.14 -36.55
CA THR A 11 55.90 -2.89 -35.52
C THR A 11 54.74 -3.61 -36.21
N ASP A 12 54.75 -4.94 -36.18
CA ASP A 12 53.63 -5.82 -36.60
C ASP A 12 52.41 -5.68 -35.65
N GLN A 13 51.98 -4.45 -35.41
CA GLN A 13 50.82 -4.12 -34.57
C GLN A 13 49.51 -4.10 -35.40
N GLY A 14 49.58 -4.37 -36.71
CA GLY A 14 48.43 -4.36 -37.63
C GLY A 14 47.64 -5.67 -37.69
N TRP A 15 48.16 -6.78 -37.16
CA TRP A 15 47.50 -8.09 -37.29
C TRP A 15 46.47 -8.36 -36.18
N LEU A 16 46.59 -7.71 -35.03
CA LEU A 16 45.67 -7.89 -33.90
C LEU A 16 44.40 -7.01 -33.98
N TRP A 17 44.35 -6.08 -34.94
CA TRP A 17 43.21 -5.19 -35.14
C TRP A 17 42.29 -5.62 -36.29
N SER A 18 42.80 -6.42 -37.25
CA SER A 18 41.98 -6.94 -38.36
C SER A 18 41.08 -8.13 -37.96
N LEU A 19 41.25 -8.70 -36.76
CA LEU A 19 40.37 -9.75 -36.22
C LEU A 19 39.21 -9.22 -35.35
N ARG A 20 39.09 -7.91 -35.12
CA ARG A 20 38.14 -7.39 -34.11
C ARG A 20 36.68 -7.22 -34.59
N PHE A 21 36.39 -7.58 -35.85
CA PHE A 21 35.04 -7.79 -36.38
C PHE A 21 34.78 -9.26 -36.78
N SER A 22 35.66 -10.17 -36.35
CA SER A 22 35.52 -11.62 -36.52
C SER A 22 34.66 -12.19 -35.38
N GLY A 23 33.99 -13.32 -35.61
CA GLY A 23 32.90 -13.91 -34.80
C GLY A 23 33.06 -14.00 -33.29
N TYR A 24 34.24 -13.70 -32.74
CA TYR A 24 34.44 -13.39 -31.33
C TYR A 24 33.50 -12.28 -30.82
N SER A 25 33.35 -11.17 -31.55
CA SER A 25 32.44 -10.08 -31.14
C SER A 25 30.97 -10.52 -31.15
N ALA A 26 30.58 -11.38 -32.10
CA ALA A 26 29.25 -11.99 -32.13
C ALA A 26 29.05 -12.98 -30.96
N LEU A 27 30.09 -13.74 -30.60
CA LEU A 27 30.07 -14.67 -29.47
C LEU A 27 29.97 -13.94 -28.12
N VAL A 28 30.71 -12.84 -27.94
CA VAL A 28 30.62 -11.98 -26.75
C VAL A 28 29.23 -11.35 -26.67
N PHE A 29 28.71 -10.81 -27.77
CA PHE A 29 27.35 -10.26 -27.80
C PHE A 29 26.30 -11.31 -27.46
N GLY A 30 26.40 -12.51 -28.02
CA GLY A 30 25.54 -13.64 -27.69
C GLY A 30 25.59 -14.02 -26.20
N LEU A 31 26.78 -14.06 -25.60
CA LEU A 31 26.95 -14.31 -24.17
C LEU A 31 26.31 -13.22 -23.29
N VAL A 32 26.45 -11.95 -23.65
CA VAL A 32 25.83 -10.84 -22.92
C VAL A 32 24.31 -10.95 -22.99
N VAL A 33 23.75 -11.20 -24.17
CA VAL A 33 22.29 -11.40 -24.33
C VAL A 33 21.82 -12.59 -23.51
N LEU A 34 22.56 -13.72 -23.53
CA LEU A 34 22.21 -14.91 -22.74
C LEU A 34 22.28 -14.64 -21.23
N ALA A 35 23.28 -13.89 -20.78
CA ALA A 35 23.44 -13.50 -19.37
C ALA A 35 22.28 -12.61 -18.90
N VAL A 36 21.87 -11.62 -19.70
CA VAL A 36 20.72 -10.75 -19.39
C VAL A 36 19.40 -11.53 -19.45
N ALA A 37 19.22 -12.38 -20.46
CA ALA A 37 18.03 -13.23 -20.59
C ALA A 37 17.90 -14.23 -19.44
N SER A 38 19.02 -14.75 -18.93
CA SER A 38 19.05 -15.62 -17.75
C SER A 38 18.75 -14.88 -16.44
N LEU A 39 18.96 -13.56 -16.40
CA LEU A 39 18.69 -12.75 -15.22
C LEU A 39 17.23 -12.29 -15.13
N ALA A 40 16.55 -12.14 -16.27
CA ALA A 40 15.14 -11.80 -16.37
C ALA A 40 14.21 -12.65 -15.46
N PRO A 41 14.31 -14.00 -15.41
CA PRO A 41 13.47 -14.79 -14.51
C PRO A 41 13.79 -14.58 -13.03
N ASN A 42 15.00 -14.15 -12.65
CA ASN A 42 15.33 -13.92 -11.24
C ASN A 42 14.63 -12.69 -10.66
N VAL A 43 14.45 -11.63 -11.46
CA VAL A 43 13.82 -10.39 -10.99
C VAL A 43 12.33 -10.61 -10.73
N THR A 44 11.65 -11.41 -11.54
CA THR A 44 10.22 -11.72 -11.35
C THR A 44 9.99 -12.64 -10.15
N GLN A 45 10.90 -13.59 -9.91
CA GLN A 45 10.85 -14.50 -8.76
C GLN A 45 11.03 -13.78 -7.42
N LEU A 46 11.86 -12.73 -7.37
CA LEU A 46 12.07 -11.95 -6.14
C LEU A 46 10.80 -11.24 -5.66
N VAL A 47 9.95 -10.79 -6.58
CA VAL A 47 8.67 -10.14 -6.27
C VAL A 47 7.63 -11.19 -5.85
N ALA A 48 7.59 -12.34 -6.54
CA ALA A 48 6.68 -13.43 -6.22
C ALA A 48 6.96 -14.05 -4.83
N GLN A 49 8.23 -14.22 -4.47
CA GLN A 49 8.61 -14.73 -3.14
C GLN A 49 8.18 -13.79 -2.01
N ARG A 50 8.25 -12.47 -2.21
CA ARG A 50 7.80 -11.50 -1.19
C ARG A 50 6.30 -11.56 -0.94
N GLN A 51 5.51 -11.83 -1.98
CA GLN A 51 4.06 -12.02 -1.83
C GLN A 51 3.74 -13.32 -1.08
N GLN A 52 4.43 -14.42 -1.40
CA GLN A 52 4.25 -15.69 -0.66
C GLN A 52 4.64 -15.58 0.82
N ILE A 53 5.72 -14.85 1.15
CA ILE A 53 6.11 -14.64 2.54
C ILE A 53 5.08 -13.77 3.28
N ALA A 54 4.56 -12.72 2.63
CA ALA A 54 3.53 -11.87 3.24
C ALA A 54 2.25 -12.67 3.52
N GLU A 55 1.77 -13.44 2.56
CA GLU A 55 0.57 -14.28 2.70
C GLU A 55 0.77 -15.35 3.79
N LEU A 56 1.89 -16.07 3.77
CA LEU A 56 2.19 -17.11 4.75
C LEU A 56 2.38 -16.53 6.16
N SER A 57 2.94 -15.34 6.29
CA SER A 57 3.07 -14.66 7.59
C SER A 57 1.71 -14.24 8.16
N ARG A 58 0.77 -13.86 7.28
CA ARG A 58 -0.59 -13.53 7.64
C ARG A 58 -1.34 -14.76 8.13
N SER A 59 -1.27 -15.87 7.37
CA SER A 59 -1.92 -17.12 7.78
C SER A 59 -1.40 -17.62 9.12
N VAL A 60 -0.09 -17.55 9.37
CA VAL A 60 0.50 -17.95 10.65
C VAL A 60 0.01 -17.07 11.81
N THR A 61 -0.25 -15.78 11.57
CA THR A 61 -0.79 -14.88 12.60
C THR A 61 -2.24 -15.22 12.88
N GLU A 62 -3.06 -15.38 11.83
CA GLU A 62 -4.47 -15.77 11.95
C GLU A 62 -4.63 -17.12 12.67
N ASP A 63 -3.80 -18.13 12.33
CA ASP A 63 -3.80 -19.43 12.99
C ASP A 63 -3.44 -19.35 14.47
N ARG A 64 -2.50 -18.46 14.84
CA ARG A 64 -2.11 -18.26 16.25
C ARG A 64 -3.23 -17.62 17.05
N ASP A 65 -3.87 -16.60 16.50
CA ASP A 65 -5.00 -15.91 17.13
C ASP A 65 -6.18 -16.87 17.31
N GLU A 66 -6.43 -17.73 16.33
CA GLU A 66 -7.45 -18.77 16.41
C GLU A 66 -7.15 -19.78 17.52
N VAL A 67 -5.90 -20.26 17.61
CA VAL A 67 -5.48 -21.17 18.68
C VAL A 67 -5.62 -20.51 20.06
N GLU A 68 -5.28 -19.23 20.19
CA GLU A 68 -5.44 -18.50 21.45
C GLU A 68 -6.92 -18.35 21.82
N ARG A 69 -7.77 -17.98 20.86
CA ARG A 69 -9.23 -17.90 21.05
C ARG A 69 -9.81 -19.24 21.48
N LEU A 70 -9.46 -20.31 20.79
CA LEU A 70 -9.94 -21.66 21.10
C LEU A 70 -9.46 -22.12 22.48
N LYS A 71 -8.21 -21.80 22.88
CA LYS A 71 -7.71 -22.08 24.23
C LYS A 71 -8.49 -21.32 25.30
N ALA A 72 -8.73 -20.03 25.10
CA ALA A 72 -9.50 -19.20 26.02
C ALA A 72 -10.94 -19.70 26.15
N GLU A 73 -11.55 -20.08 25.03
CA GLU A 73 -12.88 -20.70 25.02
C GLU A 73 -12.85 -22.02 25.78
N ARG A 74 -11.91 -22.93 25.50
CA ARG A 74 -11.78 -24.22 26.19
C ARG A 74 -11.62 -24.04 27.70
N GLU A 75 -10.84 -23.06 28.14
CA GLU A 75 -10.71 -22.72 29.56
C GLU A 75 -12.04 -22.25 30.16
N ARG A 76 -12.81 -21.45 29.44
CA ARG A 76 -14.14 -21.03 29.85
C ARG A 76 -15.13 -22.21 29.97
N TRP A 77 -15.07 -23.17 29.04
CA TRP A 77 -15.86 -24.40 29.10
C TRP A 77 -15.47 -25.33 30.26
N ASN A 78 -14.27 -25.18 30.85
CA ASN A 78 -13.88 -25.95 32.04
C ASN A 78 -14.56 -25.46 33.32
N ASP A 79 -15.14 -24.24 33.34
CA ASP A 79 -15.88 -23.73 34.49
C ASP A 79 -17.31 -24.30 34.52
N LYS A 80 -17.63 -25.02 35.59
CA LYS A 80 -18.97 -25.58 35.85
C LYS A 80 -20.07 -24.52 35.81
N THR A 81 -19.79 -23.30 36.27
CA THR A 81 -20.75 -22.20 36.29
C THR A 81 -21.14 -21.81 34.88
N PHE A 82 -20.15 -21.64 34.00
CA PHE A 82 -20.34 -21.32 32.58
C PHE A 82 -21.11 -22.42 31.85
N VAL A 83 -20.77 -23.69 32.07
CA VAL A 83 -21.51 -24.82 31.47
C VAL A 83 -22.97 -24.84 31.94
N THR A 84 -23.22 -24.56 33.23
CA THR A 84 -24.58 -24.56 33.79
C THR A 84 -25.44 -23.43 33.22
N SER A 85 -24.89 -22.21 33.06
CA SER A 85 -25.60 -21.10 32.41
C SER A 85 -25.85 -21.38 30.94
N GLN A 86 -24.85 -21.88 30.21
CA GLN A 86 -24.99 -22.15 28.79
C GLN A 86 -26.00 -23.27 28.48
N ALA A 87 -26.07 -24.29 29.34
CA ALA A 87 -27.07 -25.34 29.28
C ALA A 87 -28.48 -24.83 29.62
N ARG A 88 -28.63 -23.84 30.52
CA ARG A 88 -29.93 -23.20 30.76
C ARG A 88 -30.42 -22.45 29.54
N ASP A 89 -29.56 -21.60 28.98
CA ASP A 89 -29.96 -20.69 27.91
C ASP A 89 -30.28 -21.46 26.62
N ARG A 90 -29.53 -22.54 26.31
CA ARG A 90 -29.74 -23.31 25.07
C ARG A 90 -30.62 -24.54 25.22
N LEU A 91 -30.55 -25.23 26.34
CA LEU A 91 -31.17 -26.55 26.52
C LEU A 91 -32.29 -26.53 27.58
N TYR A 92 -32.60 -25.36 28.16
CA TYR A 92 -33.61 -25.21 29.21
C TYR A 92 -33.40 -26.16 30.41
N PHE A 93 -32.15 -26.50 30.70
CA PHE A 93 -31.82 -27.42 31.80
C PHE A 93 -32.02 -26.75 33.17
N VAL A 94 -32.87 -27.35 34.00
CA VAL A 94 -33.10 -26.93 35.39
C VAL A 94 -32.40 -27.89 36.36
N LYS A 95 -31.98 -27.36 37.52
CA LYS A 95 -31.51 -28.22 38.62
C LYS A 95 -32.73 -28.93 39.22
N PRO A 96 -32.58 -30.16 39.74
CA PRO A 96 -33.67 -30.82 40.45
C PRO A 96 -34.17 -29.93 41.60
N GLY A 97 -35.46 -29.55 41.56
CA GLY A 97 -36.10 -28.65 42.53
C GLY A 97 -36.37 -27.21 42.07
N GLU A 98 -36.00 -26.84 40.83
CA GLU A 98 -36.17 -25.48 40.29
C GLU A 98 -37.33 -25.42 39.25
N VAL A 99 -38.15 -24.35 39.29
CA VAL A 99 -39.34 -24.18 38.43
C VAL A 99 -38.99 -23.27 37.24
N SER A 100 -39.19 -23.74 36.00
CA SER A 100 -38.94 -22.96 34.77
C SER A 100 -40.17 -22.15 34.36
N PHE A 101 -40.01 -20.86 34.10
CA PHE A 101 -41.05 -19.98 33.56
C PHE A 101 -40.70 -19.61 32.12
N ILE A 102 -41.60 -19.86 31.18
CA ILE A 102 -41.47 -19.43 29.78
C ILE A 102 -42.34 -18.18 29.60
N VAL A 103 -41.73 -17.08 29.15
CA VAL A 103 -42.46 -15.84 28.82
C VAL A 103 -42.89 -15.92 27.36
N ILE A 104 -44.20 -16.03 27.12
CA ILE A 104 -44.78 -15.89 25.78
C ILE A 104 -45.05 -14.40 25.56
N ASN A 105 -44.23 -13.76 24.71
CA ASN A 105 -44.44 -12.39 24.27
C ASN A 105 -45.36 -12.39 23.04
N ASP A 106 -46.64 -12.11 23.24
CA ASP A 106 -47.67 -11.98 22.19
C ASP A 106 -47.66 -10.58 21.56
N ILE A 107 -46.49 -10.12 21.12
CA ILE A 107 -46.30 -8.82 20.48
C ILE A 107 -45.83 -9.00 19.04
N ASP A 108 -46.54 -8.34 18.12
CA ASP A 108 -46.27 -8.39 16.68
C ASP A 108 -44.92 -7.73 16.36
N GLN A 109 -43.94 -8.55 15.96
CA GLN A 109 -42.58 -8.10 15.62
C GLN A 109 -42.54 -7.19 14.38
N GLY A 110 -43.60 -7.19 13.56
CA GLY A 110 -43.75 -6.27 12.43
C GLY A 110 -43.84 -4.80 12.85
N ALA A 111 -44.25 -4.53 14.08
CA ALA A 111 -44.31 -3.17 14.62
C ALA A 111 -42.92 -2.59 15.02
N LEU A 112 -41.87 -3.44 15.11
CA LEU A 112 -40.54 -3.04 15.59
C LEU A 112 -39.54 -2.73 14.47
N THR A 113 -39.85 -3.10 13.23
CA THR A 113 -38.90 -3.00 12.11
C THR A 113 -39.34 -1.91 11.13
N GLY A 114 -39.11 -0.65 11.50
CA GLY A 114 -39.33 0.49 10.61
C GLY A 114 -38.29 0.53 9.48
N THR A 115 -38.76 0.32 8.24
CA THR A 115 -38.20 0.75 6.94
C THR A 115 -36.68 1.00 6.86
N ALA A 116 -35.88 -0.07 6.86
CA ALA A 116 -34.53 -0.01 6.29
C ALA A 116 -34.65 0.01 4.76
N GLY A 117 -34.34 1.14 4.13
CA GLY A 117 -34.36 1.28 2.67
C GLY A 117 -33.31 0.39 2.00
N ASP A 118 -33.67 -0.16 0.84
CA ASP A 118 -32.82 -1.01 0.00
C ASP A 118 -31.46 -0.36 -0.29
N ILE A 119 -30.38 -1.05 0.07
CA ILE A 119 -29.01 -0.72 -0.30
C ILE A 119 -28.67 -1.65 -1.47
N SER A 120 -28.35 -1.11 -2.65
CA SER A 120 -28.00 -1.91 -3.82
C SER A 120 -26.53 -2.35 -3.77
N ASP A 121 -26.29 -3.64 -4.01
CA ASP A 121 -24.98 -4.32 -3.93
C ASP A 121 -24.07 -4.11 -5.16
N GLU A 122 -24.41 -3.20 -6.08
CA GLU A 122 -23.64 -2.99 -7.30
C GLU A 122 -22.41 -2.10 -7.05
N VAL A 123 -21.23 -2.73 -7.04
CA VAL A 123 -19.94 -2.05 -6.97
C VAL A 123 -19.41 -1.78 -8.38
N GLU A 124 -19.34 -0.51 -8.77
CA GLU A 124 -18.80 -0.09 -10.06
C GLU A 124 -17.25 -0.08 -10.00
N ALA A 125 -16.62 -1.08 -10.60
CA ALA A 125 -15.17 -1.22 -10.58
C ALA A 125 -14.49 -0.20 -11.51
N ALA A 126 -13.71 0.72 -10.95
CA ALA A 126 -12.89 1.65 -11.73
C ALA A 126 -11.88 0.88 -12.60
N SER A 127 -12.08 0.93 -13.92
CA SER A 127 -11.32 0.17 -14.93
C SER A 127 -9.94 0.77 -15.23
N VAL A 128 -9.18 1.17 -14.20
CA VAL A 128 -7.88 1.79 -14.38
C VAL A 128 -6.81 0.72 -14.52
N GLN A 129 -6.15 0.71 -15.69
CA GLN A 129 -4.97 -0.11 -15.95
C GLN A 129 -3.78 0.52 -15.21
N TRP A 130 -3.56 0.12 -13.96
CA TRP A 130 -2.52 0.67 -13.08
C TRP A 130 -1.11 0.75 -13.70
N PRO A 131 -0.66 -0.16 -14.59
CA PRO A 131 0.68 -0.05 -15.17
C PRO A 131 0.81 1.17 -16.09
N SER A 132 -0.22 1.46 -16.90
CA SER A 132 -0.26 2.62 -17.79
C SER A 132 -0.49 3.92 -17.02
N ALA A 133 -1.28 3.88 -15.93
CA ALA A 133 -1.46 5.03 -15.05
C ALA A 133 -0.15 5.48 -14.36
N LEU A 134 0.66 4.52 -13.88
CA LEU A 134 1.96 4.82 -13.27
C LEU A 134 2.99 5.32 -14.28
N LEU A 135 3.07 4.69 -15.46
CA LEU A 135 3.96 5.12 -16.53
C LEU A 135 3.59 6.52 -17.04
N GLY A 136 2.29 6.81 -17.16
CA GLY A 136 1.78 8.14 -17.49
C GLY A 136 2.20 9.20 -16.46
N SER A 137 2.18 8.87 -15.16
CA SER A 137 2.59 9.78 -14.09
C SER A 137 4.08 10.16 -14.17
N ILE A 138 4.97 9.20 -14.47
CA ILE A 138 6.41 9.46 -14.60
C ILE A 138 6.72 10.32 -15.83
N VAL A 139 6.09 10.02 -16.96
CA VAL A 139 6.30 10.81 -18.20
C VAL A 139 5.75 12.22 -18.04
N ASN A 140 4.59 12.37 -17.38
CA ASN A 140 3.98 13.67 -17.14
C ASN A 140 4.74 14.51 -16.10
N SER A 141 5.29 13.88 -15.06
CA SER A 141 6.06 14.59 -14.02
C SER A 141 7.39 15.15 -14.53
N GLY A 142 7.95 14.62 -15.63
CA GLY A 142 9.13 15.19 -16.29
C GLY A 142 8.85 16.44 -17.16
N GLY A 143 7.58 16.67 -17.52
CA GLY A 143 7.16 17.83 -18.33
C GLY A 143 6.45 18.93 -17.53
N ALA A 144 6.02 18.62 -16.30
CA ALA A 144 5.38 19.58 -15.42
C ALA A 144 6.40 20.63 -14.96
N ARG A 145 6.42 21.78 -15.63
CA ARG A 145 6.91 23.01 -15.03
C ARG A 145 6.05 23.22 -13.79
N THR A 146 6.64 23.09 -12.61
CA THR A 146 5.96 23.43 -11.36
C THR A 146 5.62 24.91 -11.44
N VAL A 147 4.38 25.23 -11.78
CA VAL A 147 3.82 26.54 -11.49
C VAL A 147 3.83 26.62 -9.98
N SER A 148 4.82 27.34 -9.44
CA SER A 148 4.83 27.73 -8.04
C SER A 148 3.72 28.77 -7.87
N GLU A 149 2.48 28.30 -7.84
CA GLU A 149 1.38 29.12 -7.34
C GLU A 149 1.56 29.15 -5.82
N VAL A 150 2.00 30.31 -5.33
CA VAL A 150 2.01 30.65 -3.91
C VAL A 150 0.56 30.54 -3.44
N PRO A 151 0.19 29.51 -2.65
CA PRO A 151 -1.18 29.36 -2.21
C PRO A 151 -1.38 30.32 -1.04
N GLY A 152 -2.14 31.39 -1.28
CA GLY A 152 -2.73 32.20 -0.22
C GLY A 152 -1.72 33.05 0.55
N ALA A 153 -1.70 34.35 0.22
CA ALA A 153 -1.60 35.35 1.26
C ALA A 153 -2.70 35.06 2.30
N VAL A 154 -2.32 34.44 3.40
CA VAL A 154 -3.12 34.35 4.62
C VAL A 154 -3.21 35.77 5.17
N PRO A 155 -4.41 36.37 5.32
CA PRO A 155 -4.51 37.54 6.18
C PRO A 155 -4.31 37.04 7.62
N ASP A 156 -3.17 37.41 8.21
CA ASP A 156 -2.87 37.22 9.63
C ASP A 156 -3.99 37.85 10.48
N PRO A 157 -4.69 37.08 11.34
CA PRO A 157 -5.54 37.66 12.37
C PRO A 157 -4.79 37.70 13.71
N ASP A 158 -3.47 37.95 13.76
CA ASP A 158 -2.76 38.17 15.02
C ASP A 158 -1.41 38.89 14.79
N THR A 159 -1.47 40.14 14.31
CA THR A 159 -0.40 41.11 14.59
C THR A 159 -1.05 42.31 15.26
N THR A 160 -1.26 42.18 16.57
CA THR A 160 -1.39 43.34 17.44
C THR A 160 0.00 43.96 17.57
N GLU A 161 0.35 44.86 16.66
CA GLU A 161 1.41 45.85 16.88
C GLU A 161 0.73 47.19 17.19
N PRO A 162 1.09 47.87 18.30
CA PRO A 162 0.40 49.07 18.73
C PRO A 162 0.75 50.25 17.81
N ALA A 163 -0.29 50.94 17.36
CA ALA A 163 -0.22 52.16 16.56
C ALA A 163 0.68 53.24 17.20
N PRO A 164 1.50 53.95 16.41
CA PRO A 164 1.93 55.28 16.78
C PRO A 164 0.82 56.28 16.44
N ALA A 165 0.60 57.19 17.38
CA ALA A 165 -0.37 58.27 17.29
C ALA A 165 -0.07 59.21 16.12
N ASP A 166 -1.09 59.45 15.29
CA ASP A 166 -1.19 60.67 14.50
C ASP A 166 -2.48 61.39 14.87
N GLY A 167 -2.31 62.55 15.49
CA GLY A 167 -3.39 63.47 15.79
C GLY A 167 -3.77 64.26 14.55
N ALA A 168 -5.07 64.30 14.25
CA ALA A 168 -5.70 65.44 13.59
C ALA A 168 -7.22 65.37 13.80
N THR A 169 -7.75 66.29 14.60
CA THR A 169 -9.17 66.72 14.59
C THR A 169 -9.48 67.35 13.22
N PRO A 170 -10.73 67.33 12.72
CA PRO A 170 -11.76 68.25 13.21
C PRO A 170 -13.19 67.67 13.32
N THR A 171 -13.87 68.09 14.39
CA THR A 171 -15.26 68.61 14.44
C THR A 171 -16.33 68.07 13.50
N PRO A 172 -17.47 67.62 14.08
CA PRO A 172 -18.78 67.99 13.57
C PRO A 172 -19.54 68.89 14.58
N ALA A 173 -19.99 70.05 14.08
CA ALA A 173 -21.21 70.69 14.56
C ALA A 173 -22.36 69.67 14.40
N GLY A 174 -23.27 69.47 15.35
CA GLY A 174 -24.18 70.46 15.88
C GLY A 174 -25.59 69.95 15.58
N GLU A 175 -26.42 69.96 16.63
CA GLU A 175 -27.81 69.48 16.75
C GLU A 175 -28.03 68.00 17.10
#